data_AF-A0A1G0ST32-F1
#
_entry.id   AF-A0A1G0ST32-F1
#
_cell.length_a   1.000
_cell.length_b   1.000
_cell.length_c   1.000
_cell.angle_alpha   90.00
_cell.angle_beta   90.00
_cell.angle_gamma   90.00
#
_symmetry.space_group_name_H-M   'P 1'
#
loop_
_entity.id
_entity.type
_entity.pdbx_description
1 polymer ?
#
loop_
_entity_poly.entity_id
_entity_poly.type
_entity_poly.pdbx_seq_one_letter_code
_entity_poly.pdbx_strand_id
1 'polypeptide(L)'
;MAKSKYIMHDCAYCHKQTKMELVGGMTVEGHENDPQKMWYRCTRCKHSALLSDVSTAKEKRSSLPAIDRASCVEYAAEKIYTIGQEIYHAGLDDVGRVIRKDKTSGGIHSIIVSFVNAGERKLLENMHLSQLEDQTAPRAAGL
;
A
#
# COMPACT_ATOMS: atom_id res chain seq x y z
N MET A 1 20.48 -35.03 -1.83
CA MET A 1 20.94 -33.64 -2.07
C MET A 1 19.73 -32.80 -2.45
N ALA A 2 19.32 -31.85 -1.62
CA ALA A 2 18.16 -31.00 -1.91
C ALA A 2 18.54 -30.02 -3.04
N LYS A 3 17.78 -30.01 -4.15
CA LYS A 3 17.95 -29.02 -5.23
C LYS A 3 17.52 -27.66 -4.68
N SER A 4 18.47 -26.80 -4.30
CA SER A 4 18.19 -25.42 -3.90
C SER A 4 17.49 -24.69 -5.04
N LYS A 5 16.25 -24.25 -4.82
CA LYS A 5 15.51 -23.42 -5.77
C LYS A 5 16.01 -21.98 -5.63
N TYR A 6 16.19 -21.28 -6.75
CA TYR A 6 16.63 -19.88 -6.75
C TYR A 6 15.55 -18.99 -7.34
N ILE A 7 15.39 -17.78 -6.78
CA ILE A 7 14.45 -16.75 -7.27
C ILE A 7 15.17 -15.41 -7.45
N MET A 8 14.66 -14.57 -8.35
CA MET A 8 15.10 -13.18 -8.49
C MET A 8 14.17 -12.30 -7.68
N HIS A 9 14.68 -11.61 -6.67
CA HIS A 9 13.88 -10.74 -5.81
C HIS A 9 14.71 -9.56 -5.30
N ASP A 10 14.06 -8.48 -4.87
CA ASP A 10 14.72 -7.36 -4.20
C ASP A 10 15.03 -7.70 -2.75
N CYS A 11 16.26 -7.47 -2.32
CA CYS A 11 16.66 -7.79 -0.95
C CYS A 11 16.25 -6.67 0.01
N ALA A 12 15.46 -6.99 1.03
CA ALA A 12 15.07 -6.03 2.07
C ALA A 12 16.24 -5.35 2.82
N TYR A 13 17.47 -5.89 2.72
CA TYR A 13 18.65 -5.35 3.39
C TYR A 13 19.59 -4.59 2.47
N CYS A 14 19.74 -5.03 1.21
CA CYS A 14 20.67 -4.39 0.28
C CYS A 14 19.97 -3.64 -0.86
N HIS A 15 18.64 -3.70 -0.94
CA HIS A 15 17.78 -3.03 -1.92
C HIS A 15 18.30 -3.18 -3.37
N LYS A 16 18.86 -4.36 -3.65
CA LYS A 16 19.36 -4.75 -4.95
C LYS A 16 18.61 -6.00 -5.38
N GLN A 17 18.12 -5.98 -6.61
CA GLN A 17 17.59 -7.15 -7.28
C GLN A 17 18.72 -8.14 -7.53
N THR A 18 18.67 -9.28 -6.86
CA THR A 18 19.71 -10.31 -6.96
C THR A 18 19.09 -11.70 -6.88
N LYS A 19 19.89 -12.69 -7.29
CA LYS A 19 19.55 -14.10 -7.13
C LYS A 19 19.52 -14.43 -5.64
N MET A 20 18.43 -15.03 -5.18
CA MET A 20 18.24 -15.47 -3.81
C MET A 20 18.02 -16.97 -3.77
N GLU A 21 18.59 -17.61 -2.76
CA GLU A 21 18.45 -19.05 -2.52
C GLU A 21 17.25 -19.29 -1.61
N LEU A 22 16.29 -20.11 -2.01
CA LEU A 22 15.18 -20.52 -1.15
C LEU A 22 15.71 -21.49 -0.09
N VAL A 23 15.58 -21.12 1.17
CA VAL A 23 16.03 -21.89 2.32
C VAL A 23 14.80 -22.50 3.00
N GLY A 24 14.56 -23.79 2.78
CA GLY A 24 13.48 -24.53 3.43
C GLY A 24 12.18 -24.52 2.64
N GLY A 25 11.76 -25.73 2.23
CA GLY A 25 10.39 -26.03 1.83
C GLY A 25 9.78 -26.91 2.90
N MET A 26 8.93 -26.35 3.75
CA MET A 26 7.93 -27.16 4.44
C MET A 26 6.74 -27.23 3.49
N THR A 27 6.71 -28.26 2.65
CA THR A 27 5.45 -28.76 2.10
C THR A 27 4.71 -29.36 3.28
N VAL A 28 3.86 -28.55 3.94
CA VAL A 28 2.85 -29.12 4.84
C VAL A 28 1.85 -29.81 3.92
N GLU A 29 1.81 -31.13 4.00
CA GLU A 29 0.89 -31.96 3.21
C GLU A 29 -0.54 -31.51 3.51
N GLY A 30 -1.15 -30.76 2.57
CA GLY A 30 -2.54 -30.28 2.71
C GLY A 30 -2.86 -28.89 2.15
N HIS A 31 -1.88 -28.10 1.68
CA HIS A 31 -2.17 -26.85 0.97
C HIS A 31 -1.24 -26.70 -0.24
N GLU A 32 -1.67 -27.28 -1.36
CA GLU A 32 -1.07 -27.02 -2.66
C GLU A 32 -1.14 -25.51 -2.94
N ASN A 33 0.00 -24.88 -3.20
CA ASN A 33 0.10 -23.51 -3.72
C ASN A 33 -0.14 -22.34 -2.75
N ASP A 34 0.38 -22.40 -1.52
CA ASP A 34 0.54 -21.18 -0.71
C ASP A 34 2.03 -20.75 -0.67
N PRO A 35 2.51 -19.89 -1.59
CA PRO A 35 3.89 -19.37 -1.61
C PRO A 35 4.21 -18.44 -0.42
N GLN A 36 3.30 -18.32 0.55
CA GLN A 36 3.15 -17.14 1.38
C GLN A 36 4.14 -17.04 2.55
N LYS A 37 4.94 -18.08 2.83
CA LYS A 37 5.92 -18.09 3.94
C LYS A 37 7.17 -18.89 3.61
N MET A 38 7.83 -18.57 2.49
CA MET A 38 9.12 -19.16 2.14
C MET A 38 10.27 -18.30 2.67
N TRP A 39 11.33 -18.90 3.23
CA TRP A 39 12.53 -18.15 3.57
C TRP A 39 13.47 -18.10 2.38
N TYR A 40 14.12 -16.96 2.18
CA TYR A 40 15.15 -16.78 1.17
C TYR A 40 16.44 -16.25 1.79
N ARG A 41 17.56 -16.55 1.15
CA ARG A 41 18.89 -16.03 1.50
C ARG A 41 19.47 -15.28 0.32
N CYS A 42 19.82 -14.02 0.55
CA CYS A 42 20.45 -13.19 -0.47
C CYS A 42 21.88 -13.66 -0.75
N THR A 43 22.23 -13.88 -2.01
CA THR A 43 23.60 -14.31 -2.40
C THR A 43 24.67 -13.23 -2.23
N ARG A 44 24.25 -11.94 -2.11
CA ARG A 44 25.16 -10.79 -1.95
C ARG A 44 25.46 -10.50 -0.48
N CYS A 45 24.44 -10.20 0.32
CA CYS A 45 24.60 -9.83 1.72
C CYS A 45 24.47 -11.01 2.68
N LYS A 46 24.16 -12.22 2.19
CA LYS A 46 23.99 -13.46 2.97
C LYS A 46 22.91 -13.42 4.06
N HIS A 47 22.17 -12.32 4.18
CA HIS A 47 21.02 -12.20 5.06
C HIS A 47 19.86 -13.06 4.57
N SER A 48 19.16 -13.67 5.53
CA SER A 48 17.94 -14.41 5.30
C SER A 48 16.74 -13.58 5.69
N ALA A 49 15.69 -13.61 4.88
CA ALA A 49 14.43 -12.94 5.16
C ALA A 49 13.26 -13.83 4.75
N LEU A 50 12.10 -13.56 5.35
CA LEU A 50 10.84 -14.16 4.93
C LEU A 50 10.41 -13.53 3.61
N LEU A 51 10.03 -14.36 2.64
CA LEU A 51 9.34 -13.94 1.44
C LEU A 51 7.88 -13.63 1.81
N SER A 52 7.66 -12.41 2.28
CA SER A 52 6.32 -11.86 2.46
C SER A 52 5.72 -11.60 1.08
N ASP A 53 4.73 -12.40 0.69
CA ASP A 53 3.80 -12.16 -0.42
C ASP A 53 4.37 -11.37 -1.62
N VAL A 54 5.03 -12.07 -2.55
CA VAL A 54 5.54 -11.45 -3.80
C VAL A 54 4.42 -11.07 -4.79
N SER A 55 3.14 -11.15 -4.38
CA SER A 55 1.98 -11.02 -5.27
C SER A 55 1.00 -9.91 -4.92
N THR A 56 1.24 -9.06 -3.92
CA THR A 56 0.25 -8.02 -3.54
C THR A 56 0.67 -6.56 -3.71
N ALA A 57 1.83 -6.27 -4.30
CA ALA A 57 2.24 -4.88 -4.57
C ALA A 57 2.44 -4.53 -6.06
N LYS A 58 2.61 -5.53 -6.95
CA LYS A 58 2.99 -5.26 -8.35
C LYS A 58 1.94 -5.64 -9.40
N GLU A 59 1.03 -6.56 -9.09
CA GLU A 59 0.02 -7.04 -10.06
C GLU A 59 -1.28 -6.22 -10.07
N LYS A 60 -1.47 -5.27 -9.15
CA LYS A 60 -2.57 -4.30 -9.22
C LYS A 60 -2.24 -3.02 -10.00
N ARG A 61 -1.13 -2.99 -10.75
CA ARG A 61 -0.74 -1.84 -11.58
C ARG A 61 -1.12 -1.95 -13.06
N SER A 62 -1.62 -3.08 -13.52
CA SER A 62 -1.91 -3.27 -14.94
C SER A 62 -3.38 -3.55 -15.13
N SER A 63 -4.08 -2.57 -15.70
CA SER A 63 -5.52 -2.59 -16.07
C SER A 63 -6.47 -2.06 -15.00
N LEU A 64 -6.27 -0.82 -14.54
CA LEU A 64 -7.46 -0.01 -14.27
C LEU A 64 -8.09 0.28 -15.64
N PRO A 65 -9.35 -0.15 -15.90
CA PRO A 65 -10.03 0.17 -17.15
C PRO A 65 -10.05 1.69 -17.32
N ALA A 66 -10.02 2.16 -18.56
CA ALA A 66 -10.06 3.58 -18.90
C ALA A 66 -11.15 4.28 -18.08
N ILE A 67 -10.73 4.99 -17.04
CA ILE A 67 -11.64 5.69 -16.12
C ILE A 67 -12.20 6.86 -16.92
N ASP A 68 -13.53 6.87 -17.11
CA ASP A 68 -14.18 7.94 -17.86
C ASP A 68 -14.29 9.20 -16.98
N ARG A 69 -13.70 10.30 -17.45
CA ARG A 69 -13.66 11.57 -16.71
C ARG A 69 -15.06 12.13 -16.44
N ALA A 70 -16.08 11.76 -17.23
CA ALA A 70 -17.45 12.22 -17.05
C ALA A 70 -18.20 11.48 -15.92
N SER A 71 -17.76 10.29 -15.54
CA SER A 71 -18.35 9.52 -14.43
C SER A 71 -17.62 9.73 -13.08
N CYS A 72 -16.55 10.53 -13.08
CA CYS A 72 -15.72 10.77 -11.90
C CYS A 72 -16.34 11.79 -10.96
N VAL A 73 -16.25 11.54 -9.65
CA VAL A 73 -16.62 12.51 -8.62
C VAL A 73 -15.42 13.37 -8.28
N GLU A 74 -15.59 14.70 -8.26
CA GLU A 74 -14.52 15.59 -7.83
C GLU A 74 -14.18 15.38 -6.34
N TYR A 75 -12.87 15.29 -6.07
CA TYR A 75 -12.31 15.16 -4.74
C TYR A 75 -12.59 16.41 -3.88
N ALA A 76 -13.16 16.19 -2.70
CA ALA A 76 -13.33 17.18 -1.65
C ALA A 76 -13.12 16.50 -0.30
N ALA A 77 -12.35 17.13 0.59
CA ALA A 77 -12.01 16.56 1.91
C ALA A 77 -13.24 16.37 2.82
N GLU A 78 -14.32 17.10 2.58
CA GLU A 78 -15.58 17.03 3.33
C GLU A 78 -16.45 15.83 2.89
N LYS A 79 -16.23 15.31 1.68
CA LYS A 79 -17.01 14.20 1.14
C LYS A 79 -16.49 12.86 1.68
N ILE A 80 -17.38 11.87 1.66
CA ILE A 80 -17.09 10.49 2.03
C ILE A 80 -17.13 9.65 0.77
N TYR A 81 -16.13 8.81 0.59
CA TYR A 81 -15.97 8.01 -0.63
C TYR A 81 -16.10 6.51 -0.36
N THR A 82 -16.48 5.71 -1.35
CA THR A 82 -16.54 4.25 -1.21
C THR A 82 -15.40 3.57 -1.94
N ILE A 83 -15.01 2.37 -1.47
CA ILE A 83 -13.99 1.56 -2.15
C ILE A 83 -14.53 1.19 -3.53
N GLY A 84 -13.74 1.39 -4.57
CA GLY A 84 -14.14 1.20 -5.97
C GLY A 84 -14.67 2.46 -6.66
N GLN A 85 -14.91 3.55 -5.91
CA GLN A 85 -15.37 4.81 -6.48
C GLN A 85 -14.25 5.51 -7.27
N GLU A 86 -14.63 6.14 -8.37
CA GLU A 86 -13.73 6.89 -9.25
C GLU A 86 -13.76 8.38 -8.88
N ILE A 87 -12.58 8.92 -8.64
CA ILE A 87 -12.37 10.25 -8.09
C ILE A 87 -11.43 11.02 -9.02
N TYR A 88 -11.81 12.25 -9.32
CA TYR A 88 -10.95 13.22 -9.99
C TYR A 88 -10.35 14.19 -8.96
N HIS A 89 -9.04 14.40 -9.00
CA HIS A 89 -8.36 15.33 -8.10
C HIS A 89 -7.83 16.53 -8.88
N ALA A 90 -8.49 17.69 -8.74
CA ALA A 90 -8.16 18.92 -9.47
C ALA A 90 -6.68 19.36 -9.32
N GLY A 91 -6.11 19.26 -8.12
CA GLY A 91 -4.70 19.62 -7.90
C GLY A 91 -3.66 18.68 -8.51
N LEU A 92 -4.08 17.49 -8.98
CA LEU A 92 -3.22 16.52 -9.66
C LEU A 92 -3.55 16.44 -11.15
N ASP A 93 -4.66 17.03 -11.59
CA ASP A 93 -5.30 16.82 -12.89
C ASP A 93 -5.40 15.31 -13.24
N ASP A 94 -5.65 14.47 -12.24
CA ASP A 94 -5.61 13.01 -12.41
C ASP A 94 -6.88 12.34 -11.90
N VAL A 95 -7.22 11.23 -12.54
CA VAL A 95 -8.35 10.37 -12.18
C VAL A 95 -7.85 9.09 -11.56
N GLY A 96 -8.50 8.65 -10.49
CA GLY A 96 -8.09 7.45 -9.78
C GLY A 96 -9.25 6.73 -9.15
N ARG A 97 -9.01 5.49 -8.72
CA ARG A 97 -10.00 4.66 -8.03
C ARG A 97 -9.62 4.43 -6.59
N VAL A 98 -10.59 4.55 -5.67
CA VAL A 98 -10.38 4.23 -4.26
C VAL A 98 -10.10 2.74 -4.11
N ILE A 99 -8.92 2.40 -3.60
CA ILE A 99 -8.51 1.01 -3.38
C ILE A 99 -8.73 0.57 -1.92
N ARG A 100 -8.65 1.51 -0.98
CA ARG A 100 -8.71 1.20 0.45
C ARG A 100 -9.14 2.43 1.26
N LYS A 101 -9.73 2.20 2.43
CA LYS A 101 -9.99 3.22 3.44
C LYS A 101 -9.21 2.87 4.71
N ASP A 102 -8.61 3.88 5.32
CA ASP A 102 -7.89 3.78 6.59
C ASP A 102 -8.52 4.74 7.60
N LYS A 103 -8.61 4.28 8.84
CA LYS A 103 -9.07 5.07 9.98
C LYS A 103 -7.92 5.20 10.95
N THR A 104 -7.52 6.42 11.25
CA THR A 104 -6.49 6.68 12.25
C THR A 104 -7.14 6.75 13.63
N SER A 105 -6.44 6.34 14.68
CA SER A 105 -6.95 6.36 16.07
C SER A 105 -7.42 7.74 16.56
N GLY A 106 -7.00 8.83 15.89
CA GLY A 106 -7.47 10.19 16.13
C GLY A 106 -8.80 10.56 15.45
N GLY A 107 -9.56 9.59 14.91
CA GLY A 107 -10.85 9.84 14.26
C GLY A 107 -10.76 10.38 12.83
N ILE A 108 -9.54 10.59 12.32
CA ILE A 108 -9.32 11.05 10.95
C ILE A 108 -9.48 9.88 9.97
N HIS A 109 -10.34 10.08 8.99
CA HIS A 109 -10.57 9.15 7.90
C HIS A 109 -9.69 9.48 6.71
N SER A 110 -9.12 8.45 6.09
CA SER A 110 -8.29 8.59 4.90
C SER A 110 -8.63 7.53 3.88
N ILE A 111 -8.52 7.87 2.61
CA ILE A 111 -8.67 6.95 1.49
C ILE A 111 -7.35 6.79 0.76
N ILE A 112 -7.09 5.59 0.28
CA ILE A 112 -5.97 5.33 -0.62
C ILE A 112 -6.57 5.21 -2.02
N VAL A 113 -6.11 6.07 -2.92
CA VAL A 113 -6.59 6.18 -4.30
C VAL A 113 -5.44 5.80 -5.23
N SER A 114 -5.70 4.88 -6.15
CA SER A 114 -4.76 4.54 -7.22
C SER A 114 -5.08 5.42 -8.44
N PHE A 115 -4.24 6.43 -8.66
CA PHE A 115 -4.27 7.36 -9.78
C PHE A 115 -3.61 6.77 -11.02
N VAL A 116 -4.09 7.17 -12.19
CA VAL A 116 -3.62 6.65 -13.48
C VAL A 116 -2.19 7.12 -13.76
N ASN A 117 -1.89 8.41 -13.63
CA ASN A 117 -0.53 8.92 -13.84
C ASN A 117 0.27 9.04 -12.53
N ALA A 118 -0.38 9.42 -11.44
CA ALA A 118 0.30 9.70 -10.17
C ALA A 118 0.54 8.46 -9.28
N GLY A 119 -0.06 7.31 -9.62
CA GLY A 119 0.01 6.09 -8.82
C GLY A 119 -0.77 6.17 -7.50
N GLU A 120 -0.37 5.41 -6.49
CA GLU A 120 -1.12 5.34 -5.23
C GLU A 120 -0.88 6.57 -4.35
N ARG A 121 -1.94 7.30 -3.99
CA ARG A 121 -1.87 8.42 -3.05
C ARG A 121 -2.89 8.27 -1.92
N LYS A 122 -2.48 8.72 -0.73
CA LYS A 122 -3.34 8.84 0.44
C LYS A 122 -4.00 10.21 0.43
N LEU A 123 -5.33 10.23 0.45
CA LEU A 123 -6.15 11.43 0.57
C LEU A 123 -6.94 11.39 1.88
N LEU A 124 -7.37 12.56 2.35
CA LEU A 124 -8.21 12.68 3.54
C LEU A 124 -9.68 12.72 3.12
N GLU A 125 -10.56 12.19 3.95
CA GLU A 125 -12.01 12.29 3.76
C GLU A 125 -12.67 12.64 5.09
N ASN A 126 -13.93 13.07 5.04
CA ASN A 126 -14.72 13.38 6.24
C ASN A 126 -14.04 14.39 7.20
N MET A 127 -13.32 15.36 6.65
CA MET A 127 -12.74 16.45 7.45
C MET A 127 -13.83 17.48 7.76
N HIS A 128 -14.39 17.41 8.96
CA HIS A 128 -15.22 18.49 9.49
C HIS A 128 -14.30 19.53 10.15
N LEU A 129 -14.36 20.79 9.70
CA LEU A 129 -13.44 21.87 10.09
C LEU A 129 -13.44 22.19 11.60
N SER A 130 -14.39 21.63 12.37
CA SER A 130 -14.58 21.89 13.80
C SER A 130 -13.55 21.25 14.75
N GLN A 131 -12.49 20.61 14.25
CA GLN A 131 -11.47 19.95 15.09
C GLN A 131 -10.11 20.67 15.11
N LEU A 132 -9.98 21.82 14.43
CA LEU A 132 -8.70 22.54 14.31
C LEU A 132 -8.48 23.61 15.39
N GLU A 133 -9.46 23.85 16.27
CA GLU A 133 -9.40 24.97 17.24
C GLU A 133 -8.85 24.58 18.62
N ASP A 134 -8.66 23.29 18.92
CA ASP A 134 -8.32 22.81 20.28
C ASP A 134 -6.83 22.45 20.48
N GLN A 135 -5.88 23.17 19.88
CA GLN A 135 -4.43 22.94 20.16
C GLN A 135 -3.59 24.20 20.36
N THR A 136 -4.20 25.38 20.51
CA THR A 136 -3.49 26.62 20.85
C THR A 136 -3.94 27.20 22.19
N ALA A 137 -3.93 26.39 23.25
CA ALA A 137 -3.99 26.92 24.61
C ALA A 137 -2.57 26.94 25.21
N PRO A 138 -1.97 28.13 25.46
CA PRO A 138 -0.70 28.19 26.16
C PRO A 138 -0.90 27.72 27.61
N ARG A 139 -0.16 26.69 28.03
CA ARG A 139 -0.03 26.31 29.44
C ARG A 139 0.61 27.46 30.20
N ALA A 140 -0.22 28.32 30.80
CA ALA A 140 0.23 29.26 31.80
C ALA A 140 0.76 28.46 33.00
N ALA A 141 2.08 28.50 33.20
CA ALA A 141 2.73 27.99 34.39
C ALA A 141 2.32 28.88 35.57
N GLY A 142 1.55 28.31 36.51
CA GLY A 142 1.21 28.96 37.77
C GLY A 142 2.44 29.09 38.66
N LEU A 143 2.54 30.24 39.33
CA LEU A 143 3.50 30.56 40.39
C LEU A 143 3.22 29.76 41.67
#